data_AF-A0A526V4B4-F1
#
_entry.id   AF-A0A526V4B4-F1
#
_cell.length_a   1.000
_cell.length_b   1.000
_cell.length_c   1.000
_cell.angle_alpha   90.00
_cell.angle_beta   90.00
_cell.angle_gamma   90.00
#
_symmetry.space_group_name_H-M   'P 1'
#
loop_
_entity.id
_entity.type
_entity.pdbx_description
1 polymer ?
#
loop_
_entity_poly.entity_id
_entity_poly.type
_entity_poly.pdbx_seq_one_letter_code
_entity_poly.pdbx_strand_id
1 'polypeptide(L)' 'KTAAELRERYGVTVTEVVGDVSKPEVQKALLAACPEPDILVNNNGGPPLRDFRTLDREKILEGVTQNMVTPIELVQA' A
#
# COMPACT_ATOMS: atom_id res chain seq x y z
N LYS A 1 17.60 -2.63 0.84
CA LYS A 1 18.59 -2.10 -0.13
C LYS A 1 18.14 -0.75 -0.66
N THR A 2 16.97 -0.68 -1.31
CA THR A 2 16.39 0.57 -1.84
C THR A 2 16.41 1.75 -0.85
N ALA A 3 15.94 1.58 0.38
CA ALA A 3 15.92 2.69 1.33
C ALA A 3 17.33 3.18 1.74
N ALA A 4 18.30 2.27 1.89
CA ALA A 4 19.69 2.63 2.16
C ALA A 4 20.30 3.42 0.98
N GLU A 5 20.04 2.96 -0.25
CA GLU A 5 20.48 3.63 -1.48
C GLU A 5 19.86 5.04 -1.62
N LEU A 6 18.58 5.20 -1.28
CA LEU A 6 17.90 6.50 -1.30
C LEU A 6 18.52 7.47 -0.26
N ARG A 7 18.76 7.00 0.96
CA ARG A 7 19.42 7.79 2.01
C ARG A 7 20.83 8.22 1.59
N GLU A 8 21.63 7.29 1.08
CA GLU A 8 23.01 7.56 0.63
C GLU A 8 23.05 8.54 -0.55
N ARG A 9 22.18 8.35 -1.55
CA ARG A 9 22.19 9.14 -2.78
C ARG A 9 21.64 10.55 -2.59
N TYR A 10 20.62 10.72 -1.76
CA TYR A 10 19.86 11.98 -1.68
C TYR A 10 19.97 12.69 -0.31
N GLY A 11 20.56 12.06 0.71
CA GLY A 11 20.70 12.66 2.05
C GLY A 11 19.36 12.88 2.77
N VAL A 12 18.30 12.20 2.35
CA VAL A 12 16.94 12.33 2.91
C VAL A 12 16.66 11.28 3.97
N THR A 13 15.73 11.59 4.87
CA THR A 13 15.18 10.59 5.79
C THR A 13 14.24 9.66 5.04
N VAL A 14 14.46 8.37 5.17
CA VAL A 14 13.56 7.32 4.67
C VAL A 14 13.19 6.45 5.86
N THR A 15 11.90 6.19 6.06
CA THR A 15 11.40 5.26 7.07
C THR A 15 10.75 4.08 6.37
N GLU A 16 11.14 2.86 6.75
CA GLU A 16 10.65 1.63 6.12
C GLU A 16 9.59 0.98 7.00
N VAL A 17 8.45 0.61 6.42
CA VAL A 17 7.43 -0.21 7.08
C VAL A 17 7.20 -1.44 6.20
N VAL A 18 7.47 -2.62 6.76
CA VAL A 18 7.36 -3.90 6.04
C VAL A 18 5.98 -4.49 6.28
N GLY A 19 5.26 -4.79 5.20
CA GLY A 19 3.97 -5.45 5.28
C GLY A 19 3.18 -5.38 4.00
N ASP A 20 2.04 -6.06 3.99
CA ASP A 20 1.02 -5.92 2.96
C ASP A 20 0.17 -4.68 3.28
N VAL A 21 0.26 -3.67 2.41
CA VAL A 21 -0.43 -2.38 2.58
C VAL A 21 -1.95 -2.53 2.66
N SER A 22 -2.50 -3.64 2.16
CA SER A 22 -3.94 -3.90 2.24
C SER A 22 -4.42 -4.35 3.62
N LYS A 23 -3.50 -4.63 4.55
CA LYS A 23 -3.84 -5.04 5.91
C LYS A 23 -3.97 -3.84 6.86
N PRO A 24 -5.04 -3.75 7.67
CA PRO A 24 -5.26 -2.62 8.57
C PRO A 24 -4.10 -2.34 9.54
N GLU A 25 -3.45 -3.39 10.05
CA GLU A 25 -2.31 -3.24 10.96
C GLU A 25 -1.08 -2.61 10.29
N VAL A 26 -0.89 -2.84 8.99
CA VAL A 26 0.20 -2.25 8.21
C VAL A 26 -0.12 -0.81 7.85
N GLN A 27 -1.37 -0.51 7.48
CA GLN A 27 -1.83 0.87 7.26
C GLN A 27 -1.62 1.72 8.52
N LYS A 28 -1.99 1.20 9.69
CA LYS A 28 -1.75 1.88 10.97
C LYS A 28 -0.26 2.13 11.24
N ALA A 29 0.60 1.15 10.93
CA ALA A 29 2.04 1.30 11.08
C ALA A 29 2.62 2.36 10.11
N LEU A 30 2.11 2.43 8.87
CA LEU A 30 2.49 3.46 7.90
C LEU A 30 2.11 4.87 8.37
N LEU A 31 0.87 5.05 8.83
CA LEU A 31 0.39 6.33 9.34
C LEU A 31 1.11 6.75 10.63
N ALA A 32 1.45 5.80 11.50
CA ALA A 32 2.27 6.10 12.67
C ALA A 32 3.70 6.54 12.30
N ALA A 33 4.25 6.03 11.20
CA ALA A 33 5.58 6.42 10.70
C ALA A 33 5.58 7.78 9.99
N CYS A 34 4.45 8.22 9.44
CA CYS A 34 4.25 9.53 8.80
C CYS A 34 2.81 10.03 9.04
N PRO A 35 2.54 10.68 10.19
CA PRO A 35 1.18 11.00 10.62
C PRO A 35 0.52 12.15 9.83
N GLU A 36 1.31 13.03 9.23
CA GLU A 36 0.80 14.20 8.47
C GLU A 36 1.54 14.31 7.13
N PRO A 37 1.27 13.41 6.16
CA PRO A 37 1.94 13.44 4.87
C PRO A 37 1.40 14.57 3.98
N ASP A 38 2.28 15.43 3.47
CA ASP A 38 1.90 16.42 2.43
C ASP A 38 1.56 15.75 1.09
N ILE A 39 2.15 14.58 0.82
CA ILE A 39 2.00 13.83 -0.43
C ILE A 39 1.77 12.36 -0.09
N LEU A 40 0.62 11.82 -0.51
CA LEU A 40 0.30 10.40 -0.46
C LEU A 40 0.37 9.80 -1.87
N VAL A 41 1.30 8.86 -2.09
CA VAL A 41 1.39 8.09 -3.34
C VAL A 41 0.84 6.68 -3.09
N ASN A 42 -0.40 6.46 -3.53
CA ASN A 42 -1.03 5.15 -3.44
C ASN A 42 -0.53 4.22 -4.54
N ASN A 43 -0.08 3.04 -4.16
CA ASN A 43 0.31 1.98 -5.07
C ASN A 43 0.16 0.61 -4.40
N ASN A 44 -0.32 -0.37 -5.16
CA ASN A 44 -0.34 -1.77 -4.75
C ASN A 44 -0.16 -2.67 -5.98
N GLY A 45 0.19 -3.94 -5.75
CA GLY A 45 0.22 -4.93 -6.82
C GLY A 45 -1.18 -5.18 -7.37
N GLY A 46 -1.32 -5.12 -8.70
CA GLY A 46 -2.57 -5.49 -9.36
C GLY A 46 -2.91 -6.97 -9.15
N PRO A 47 -4.20 -7.33 -9.16
CA PRO A 47 -4.61 -8.72 -9.00
C PRO A 47 -4.13 -9.57 -10.20
N PRO A 48 -3.95 -10.88 -10.02
CA PRO A 48 -3.64 -11.77 -11.14
C PRO A 48 -4.69 -11.67 -12.25
N LEU A 49 -4.25 -11.70 -13.51
CA LEU A 49 -5.15 -11.74 -14.67
C LEU A 49 -6.02 -13.01 -14.63
N ARG A 50 -7.34 -12.84 -14.73
CA ARG A 50 -8.33 -13.94 -14.73
C ARG A 50 -9.46 -13.65 -15.72
N ASP A 51 -10.05 -14.69 -16.27
CA ASP A 51 -11.30 -14.58 -17.03
C ASP A 51 -12.45 -14.27 -16.07
N PHE A 52 -13.33 -13.32 -16.43
CA PHE A 52 -14.42 -12.87 -15.55
C PHE A 52 -15.38 -14.00 -15.14
N ARG A 53 -15.48 -15.08 -15.93
CA ARG A 53 -16.29 -16.27 -15.60
C ARG A 53 -15.70 -17.12 -14.48
N THR A 54 -14.42 -16.90 -14.15
CA THR A 54 -13.67 -17.62 -13.11
C THR A 54 -13.42 -16.77 -11.86
N LEU A 55 -13.90 -15.51 -11.86
CA LEU A 55 -13.87 -14.63 -10.71
C LEU A 55 -15.00 -14.98 -9.76
N ASP A 56 -14.69 -15.71 -8.70
CA ASP A 56 -15.59 -15.84 -7.56
C ASP A 56 -15.51 -14.62 -6.64
N ARG A 57 -16.43 -14.59 -5.67
CA ARG A 57 -16.61 -13.47 -4.74
C ARG A 57 -15.31 -13.13 -4.00
N GLU A 58 -14.60 -14.14 -3.51
CA GLU A 58 -13.37 -13.93 -2.74
C GLU A 58 -12.29 -13.24 -3.58
N LYS A 59 -12.07 -13.70 -4.82
CA LYS A 59 -11.10 -13.09 -5.75
C LYS A 59 -11.47 -11.65 -6.10
N ILE A 60 -12.76 -11.36 -6.25
CA ILE A 60 -13.23 -9.99 -6.51
C ILE A 60 -12.96 -9.11 -5.28
N LEU A 61 -13.36 -9.58 -4.09
CA LEU A 61 -13.18 -8.81 -2.86
C LEU A 61 -11.69 -8.57 -2.57
N GLU A 62 -10.83 -9.55 -2.77
CA GLU A 62 -9.38 -9.41 -2.62
C GLU A 62 -8.83 -8.32 -3.55
N GLY A 63 -9.14 -8.39 -4.85
CA GLY A 63 -8.67 -7.42 -5.83
C GLY A 63 -9.18 -5.99 -5.56
N VAL A 64 -10.46 -5.85 -5.20
CA VAL A 64 -11.08 -4.57 -4.83
C VAL A 64 -10.50 -4.03 -3.52
N THR A 65 -10.25 -4.90 -2.54
CA THR A 65 -9.63 -4.49 -1.27
C THR A 65 -8.26 -3.89 -1.55
N GLN A 66 -7.40 -4.63 -2.25
CA GLN A 66 -6.02 -4.23 -2.53
C GLN A 66 -5.91 -2.95 -3.35
N ASN A 67 -6.80 -2.72 -4.32
CA ASN A 67 -6.61 -1.70 -5.37
C ASN A 67 -7.67 -0.59 -5.38
N MET A 68 -8.66 -0.64 -4.49
CA MET A 68 -9.67 0.42 -4.34
C MET A 68 -9.93 0.76 -2.87
N VAL A 69 -10.17 -0.23 -2.01
CA VAL A 69 -10.51 0.04 -0.59
C VAL A 69 -9.28 0.59 0.15
N THR A 70 -8.15 -0.11 0.07
CA THR A 70 -6.89 0.32 0.73
C THR A 70 -6.50 1.77 0.42
N PRO A 71 -6.44 2.23 -0.85
CA PRO A 71 -6.09 3.63 -1.11
C PRO A 71 -7.13 4.63 -0.61
N ILE A 72 -8.42 4.25 -0.52
CA ILE A 72 -9.46 5.11 0.08
C ILE A 72 -9.25 5.19 1.60
N GLU A 73 -8.99 4.08 2.27
CA GLU A 73 -8.74 4.04 3.72
C GLU A 73 -7.53 4.90 4.11
N LEU A 74 -6.45 4.85 3.32
CA LEU A 74 -5.25 5.67 3.54
C LEU A 74 -5.48 7.18 3.34
N VAL A 75 -6.46 7.57 2.52
CA VAL A 75 -6.84 8.99 2.32
C VAL A 75 -7.77 9.49 3.43
N GLN A 76 -8.58 8.61 4.01
CA GLN A 76 -9.51 8.97 5.09
C GLN A 76 -8.84 9.11 6.46
N ALA A 77 -7.66 8.52 6.61
CA ALA A 77 -6.94 8.43 7.87
C ALA A 77 -6.29 9.74 8.33
#